data_AF-A0A517VXP0-F1
#
_entry.id   AF-A0A517VXP0-F1
#
_cell.length_a   1.000
_cell.length_b   1.000
_cell.length_c   1.000
_cell.angle_alpha   90.00
_cell.angle_beta   90.00
_cell.angle_gamma   90.00
#
_symmetry.space_group_name_H-M   'P 1'
#
loop_
_entity.id
_entity.type
_entity.pdbx_description
1 polymer ?
#
loop_
_entity_poly.entity_id
_entity_poly.type
_entity_poly.pdbx_seq_one_letter_code
_entity_poly.pdbx_strand_id
1 'polypeptide(L)'
;MVMNNKWFLHLKSPILFCLILLLVAAPHSNAQLQILVPQKTHPDLEEVLLNWQNKAASYKAIRGSFKRSLFDRVLSIEKRSEGKFYFEKQAVSRFDTYEPIFVQSDKSYNKFETKGLPYKVISSGAKKWINNSQESILVNDKKLTFEIVPIDLIQKKSHDNIMEIPPSFFFEMTVVRAKELFEIKLIENSKNHIILVLKPFDINGRNINSCLIKVVLNHKTYLPKEVQISFPRRLQFVYYTFEEVETQKTNVDRNLWLKGFFDDNCSFYPDLAQYKQKERVRQPIGMKLVPSITGLHASKAEFILKRSGFKTRFVAGPYAEVGEKIFEVCGQDPAAETFAKEGSTVKVFVLSRRKSASNKTKDLHSPSFIR
;
A
#
# COMPACT_ATOMS: atom_id res chain seq x y z
N MET A 1 40.35 32.28 -55.10
CA MET A 1 39.92 33.42 -54.27
C MET A 1 39.90 32.93 -52.83
N VAL A 2 41.06 32.66 -52.22
CA VAL A 2 41.92 33.59 -51.44
C VAL A 2 41.17 34.30 -50.31
N MET A 3 41.61 33.97 -49.08
CA MET A 3 41.67 34.73 -47.82
C MET A 3 40.88 34.09 -46.67
N ASN A 4 41.54 33.42 -45.71
CA ASN A 4 42.26 33.97 -44.55
C ASN A 4 41.40 34.86 -43.64
N ASN A 5 41.15 34.41 -42.40
CA ASN A 5 41.79 35.03 -41.24
C ASN A 5 41.48 34.26 -39.93
N LYS A 6 42.54 33.75 -39.31
CA LYS A 6 42.66 33.63 -37.85
C LYS A 6 42.80 35.04 -37.26
N TRP A 7 42.48 35.21 -35.97
CA TRP A 7 43.17 36.03 -34.94
C TRP A 7 42.28 36.02 -33.67
N PHE A 8 42.72 35.38 -32.58
CA PHE A 8 43.50 35.93 -31.45
C PHE A 8 42.71 36.90 -30.55
N LEU A 9 42.40 36.49 -29.31
CA LEU A 9 43.08 36.93 -28.07
C LEU A 9 42.27 36.60 -26.81
N HIS A 10 42.96 35.93 -25.88
CA HIS A 10 42.70 35.94 -24.43
C HIS A 10 42.61 37.36 -23.89
N LEU A 11 41.82 37.59 -22.81
CA LEU A 11 42.29 38.31 -21.61
C LEU A 11 41.30 38.22 -20.42
N LYS A 12 41.78 37.62 -19.33
CA LYS A 12 41.72 38.09 -17.92
C LYS A 12 40.36 38.30 -17.20
N SER A 13 40.05 37.35 -16.31
CA SER A 13 39.58 37.60 -14.93
C SER A 13 40.67 38.43 -14.18
N PRO A 14 40.43 39.28 -13.14
CA PRO A 14 39.61 38.94 -11.96
C PRO A 14 39.02 40.10 -11.08
N ILE A 15 38.46 39.71 -9.92
CA ILE A 15 38.34 40.47 -8.64
C ILE A 15 37.16 41.47 -8.45
N LEU A 16 36.18 40.98 -7.66
CA LEU A 16 35.73 41.53 -6.36
C LEU A 16 34.92 42.84 -6.33
N PHE A 17 33.64 42.71 -5.96
CA PHE A 17 33.09 43.56 -4.90
C PHE A 17 32.06 42.79 -4.07
N CYS A 18 32.35 42.74 -2.77
CA CYS A 18 31.49 42.20 -1.73
C CYS A 18 30.25 43.07 -1.56
N LEU A 19 29.08 42.46 -1.47
CA LEU A 19 27.98 43.02 -0.69
C LEU A 19 27.41 41.93 0.21
N ILE A 20 27.82 42.00 1.48
CA ILE A 20 27.26 41.24 2.59
C ILE A 20 25.91 41.88 2.91
N LEU A 21 24.83 41.13 2.69
CA LEU A 21 23.54 41.42 3.30
C LEU A 21 23.17 40.23 4.19
N LEU A 22 23.40 40.44 5.48
CA LEU A 22 22.83 39.70 6.59
C LEU A 22 21.30 39.76 6.51
N LEU A 23 20.68 38.67 6.07
CA LEU A 23 19.29 38.38 6.39
C LEU A 23 19.28 37.18 7.33
N VAL A 24 18.95 37.50 8.58
CA VAL A 24 18.69 36.59 9.69
C VAL A 24 17.76 35.48 9.21
N ALA A 25 18.30 34.28 9.02
CA ALA A 25 17.51 33.08 8.88
C ALA A 25 16.79 32.85 10.21
N ALA A 26 15.51 33.18 10.24
CA ALA A 26 14.61 32.71 11.29
C ALA A 26 14.75 31.18 11.38
N PRO A 27 14.78 30.60 12.60
CA PRO A 27 14.97 29.18 12.78
C PRO A 27 13.88 28.47 12.00
N HIS A 28 14.28 27.78 10.93
CA HIS A 28 13.41 26.81 10.29
C HIS A 28 13.09 25.79 11.38
N SER A 29 11.86 25.89 11.87
CA SER A 29 11.24 24.91 12.75
C SER A 29 11.56 23.54 12.20
N ASN A 30 12.45 22.82 12.89
CA ASN A 30 12.74 21.43 12.65
C ASN A 30 11.40 20.69 12.63
N ALA A 31 10.88 20.41 11.45
CA ALA A 31 9.95 19.31 11.27
C ALA A 31 10.75 18.08 11.69
N GLN A 32 10.59 17.67 12.94
CA GLN A 32 11.02 16.37 13.38
C GLN A 32 10.41 15.38 12.40
N LEU A 33 11.24 14.85 11.48
CA LEU A 33 11.15 13.46 11.11
C LEU A 33 10.82 12.76 12.42
N GLN A 34 9.63 12.18 12.53
CA GLN A 34 9.45 11.17 13.55
C GLN A 34 10.53 10.14 13.24
N ILE A 35 11.64 10.24 13.96
CA ILE A 35 12.67 9.22 13.96
C ILE A 35 11.87 8.01 14.39
N LEU A 36 11.57 7.11 13.44
CA LEU A 36 11.12 5.77 13.74
C LEU A 36 12.18 5.25 14.70
N VAL A 37 11.85 5.25 16.00
CA VAL A 37 12.79 4.78 17.02
C VAL A 37 13.14 3.37 16.57
N PRO A 38 14.42 3.07 16.29
CA PRO A 38 14.80 1.77 15.78
C PRO A 38 14.19 0.71 16.68
N GLN A 39 13.34 -0.15 16.11
CA GLN A 39 12.77 -1.24 16.88
C GLN A 39 13.95 -2.04 17.42
N LYS A 40 14.10 -2.10 18.75
CA LYS A 40 15.11 -2.94 19.39
C LYS A 40 14.70 -4.39 19.14
N THR A 41 15.21 -4.97 18.06
CA THR A 41 14.89 -6.33 17.63
C THR A 41 15.74 -7.32 18.41
N HIS A 42 15.15 -8.46 18.74
CA HIS A 42 15.88 -9.59 19.31
C HIS A 42 16.92 -10.07 18.28
N PRO A 43 18.16 -10.44 18.68
CA PRO A 43 19.21 -10.89 17.75
C PRO A 43 18.73 -11.97 16.77
N ASP A 44 17.98 -12.97 17.24
CA ASP A 44 17.45 -14.05 16.40
C ASP A 44 16.51 -13.54 15.29
N LEU A 45 15.68 -12.53 15.58
CA LEU A 45 14.81 -11.93 14.57
C LEU A 45 15.67 -11.18 13.54
N GLU A 46 16.71 -10.48 13.99
CA GLU A 46 17.61 -9.76 13.09
C GLU A 46 18.29 -10.71 12.10
N GLU A 47 18.80 -11.83 12.61
CA GLU A 47 19.44 -12.86 11.80
C GLU A 47 18.46 -13.45 10.78
N VAL A 48 17.24 -13.79 11.20
CA VAL A 48 16.19 -14.30 10.30
C VAL A 48 15.87 -13.30 9.19
N LEU A 49 15.71 -12.02 9.53
CA LEU A 49 15.40 -10.97 8.55
C LEU A 49 16.57 -10.76 7.57
N LEU A 50 17.81 -10.77 8.06
CA LEU A 50 19.00 -10.63 7.22
C LEU A 50 19.16 -11.83 6.27
N ASN A 51 18.95 -13.05 6.77
CA ASN A 51 18.99 -14.26 5.96
C ASN A 51 17.88 -14.26 4.91
N TRP A 52 16.67 -13.82 5.28
CA TRP A 52 15.57 -13.67 4.34
C TRP A 52 15.93 -12.73 3.20
N GLN A 53 16.43 -11.52 3.51
CA GLN A 53 16.87 -10.55 2.51
C GLN A 53 17.99 -11.11 1.62
N ASN A 54 19.01 -11.73 2.21
CA ASN A 54 20.16 -12.25 1.47
C ASN A 54 19.77 -13.38 0.51
N LYS A 55 18.89 -14.29 0.95
CA LYS A 55 18.36 -15.35 0.09
C LYS A 55 17.49 -14.78 -1.02
N ALA A 56 16.55 -13.89 -0.69
CA ALA A 56 15.69 -13.23 -1.69
C ALA A 56 16.53 -12.48 -2.75
N ALA A 57 17.58 -11.76 -2.32
CA ALA A 57 18.46 -11.01 -3.22
C ALA A 57 19.24 -11.91 -4.20
N SER A 58 19.47 -13.18 -3.86
CA SER A 58 20.17 -14.14 -4.71
C SER A 58 19.32 -14.64 -5.88
N TYR A 59 17.99 -14.49 -5.81
CA TYR A 59 17.09 -14.86 -6.88
C TYR A 59 16.94 -13.71 -7.87
N LYS A 60 16.99 -14.02 -9.16
CA LYS A 60 16.68 -13.10 -10.26
C LYS A 60 15.20 -13.08 -10.53
N ALA A 61 14.59 -14.26 -10.55
CA ALA A 61 13.17 -14.43 -10.72
C ALA A 61 12.68 -15.68 -9.95
N ILE A 62 11.39 -15.68 -9.64
CA ILE A 62 10.69 -16.70 -8.86
C ILE A 62 9.36 -16.98 -9.56
N ARG A 63 8.98 -18.24 -9.68
CA ARG A 63 7.65 -18.63 -10.15
C ARG A 63 7.09 -19.78 -9.32
N GLY A 64 5.80 -20.02 -9.41
CA GLY A 64 5.17 -21.17 -8.77
C GLY A 64 3.65 -21.12 -8.90
N SER A 65 3.01 -22.06 -8.24
CA SER A 65 1.56 -22.14 -8.12
C SER A 65 1.10 -21.67 -6.74
N PHE A 66 -0.16 -21.29 -6.61
CA PHE A 66 -0.74 -20.95 -5.31
C PHE A 66 -2.21 -21.35 -5.21
N LYS A 67 -2.65 -21.52 -3.97
CA LYS A 67 -4.05 -21.62 -3.59
C LYS A 67 -4.40 -20.46 -2.68
N ARG A 68 -5.60 -19.90 -2.84
CA ARG A 68 -6.10 -18.80 -2.02
C ARG A 68 -7.52 -19.07 -1.54
N SER A 69 -7.73 -18.85 -0.24
CA SER A 69 -9.04 -18.86 0.41
C SER A 69 -9.28 -17.53 1.11
N LEU A 70 -10.33 -16.81 0.72
CA LEU A 70 -10.81 -15.62 1.40
C LEU A 70 -12.10 -15.96 2.13
N PHE A 71 -12.07 -15.83 3.44
CA PHE A 71 -13.21 -16.11 4.31
C PHE A 71 -13.86 -14.79 4.74
N ASP A 72 -15.18 -14.74 4.62
CA ASP A 72 -16.03 -13.67 5.13
C ASP A 72 -17.00 -14.26 6.14
N ARG A 73 -16.79 -13.95 7.42
CA ARG A 73 -17.61 -14.48 8.52
C ARG A 73 -19.00 -13.86 8.55
N VAL A 74 -19.15 -12.62 8.09
CA VAL A 74 -20.45 -11.93 8.08
C VAL A 74 -21.38 -12.61 7.09
N LEU A 75 -20.87 -12.91 5.90
CA LEU A 75 -21.61 -13.57 4.84
C LEU A 75 -21.58 -15.11 4.94
N SER A 76 -20.75 -15.67 5.82
CA SER A 76 -20.47 -17.11 5.91
C SER A 76 -20.10 -17.71 4.54
N ILE A 77 -19.22 -17.02 3.80
CA ILE A 77 -18.72 -17.47 2.50
C ILE A 77 -17.20 -17.66 2.50
N GLU A 78 -16.73 -18.64 1.75
CA GLU A 78 -15.32 -18.80 1.39
C GLU A 78 -15.18 -18.60 -0.12
N LYS A 79 -14.42 -17.61 -0.55
CA LYS A 79 -14.02 -17.45 -1.94
C LYS A 79 -12.71 -18.18 -2.18
N ARG A 80 -12.73 -19.20 -3.04
CA ARG A 80 -11.53 -19.94 -3.45
C ARG A 80 -11.03 -19.52 -4.82
N SER A 81 -9.72 -19.58 -5.00
CA SER A 81 -9.04 -19.46 -6.29
C SER A 81 -7.72 -20.20 -6.24
N GLU A 82 -7.32 -20.78 -7.35
CA GLU A 82 -5.97 -21.30 -7.57
C GLU A 82 -5.27 -20.40 -8.58
N GLY A 83 -3.97 -20.57 -8.79
CA GLY A 83 -3.27 -19.72 -9.73
C GLY A 83 -1.79 -19.98 -9.86
N LYS A 84 -1.18 -19.17 -10.73
CA LYS A 84 0.25 -19.16 -11.00
C LYS A 84 0.81 -17.77 -10.80
N PHE A 85 2.05 -17.70 -10.35
CA PHE A 85 2.73 -16.43 -10.13
C PHE A 85 4.12 -16.43 -10.72
N TYR A 86 4.59 -15.23 -11.05
CA TYR A 86 5.95 -14.91 -11.46
C TYR A 86 6.35 -13.58 -10.84
N PHE A 87 7.57 -13.52 -10.31
CA PHE A 87 8.19 -12.32 -9.76
C PHE A 87 9.61 -12.19 -10.29
N GLU A 88 10.00 -10.98 -10.64
CA GLU A 88 11.35 -10.60 -11.02
C GLU A 88 11.67 -9.24 -10.40
N LYS A 89 12.97 -8.99 -10.17
CA LYS A 89 13.47 -7.72 -9.66
C LYS A 89 12.87 -6.53 -10.40
N GLN A 90 12.86 -5.37 -9.72
CA GLN A 90 12.32 -4.10 -10.23
C GLN A 90 10.80 -4.09 -10.37
N ALA A 91 10.10 -4.79 -9.47
CA ALA A 91 8.64 -4.82 -9.42
C ALA A 91 7.99 -5.37 -10.71
N VAL A 92 8.69 -6.25 -11.43
CA VAL A 92 8.11 -6.97 -12.56
C VAL A 92 7.43 -8.21 -12.02
N SER A 93 6.14 -8.38 -12.30
CA SER A 93 5.40 -9.53 -11.79
C SER A 93 4.19 -9.89 -12.63
N ARG A 94 3.78 -11.16 -12.57
CA ARG A 94 2.52 -11.65 -13.10
C ARG A 94 1.86 -12.55 -12.08
N PHE A 95 0.56 -12.40 -11.91
CA PHE A 95 -0.24 -13.21 -11.00
C PHE A 95 -1.57 -13.53 -11.67
N ASP A 96 -1.75 -14.79 -12.03
CA ASP A 96 -2.94 -15.29 -12.69
C ASP A 96 -3.73 -16.11 -11.68
N THR A 97 -4.99 -15.73 -11.48
CA THR A 97 -5.96 -16.50 -10.70
C THR A 97 -6.91 -17.19 -11.66
N TYR A 98 -7.17 -18.46 -11.38
CA TYR A 98 -8.10 -19.31 -12.08
C TYR A 98 -9.28 -19.65 -11.19
N GLU A 99 -10.38 -20.06 -11.81
CA GLU A 99 -11.45 -20.70 -11.05
C GLU A 99 -10.92 -22.01 -10.49
N PRO A 100 -11.09 -22.28 -9.19
CA PRO A 100 -10.60 -23.51 -8.62
C PRO A 100 -11.43 -24.67 -9.19
N ILE A 101 -10.82 -25.85 -9.29
CA ILE A 101 -11.52 -27.06 -9.69
C ILE A 101 -12.44 -27.45 -8.52
N PHE A 102 -13.74 -27.14 -8.62
CA PHE A 102 -14.72 -27.51 -7.59
C PHE A 102 -15.25 -28.93 -7.81
N VAL A 103 -15.44 -29.64 -6.70
CA VAL A 103 -16.54 -30.60 -6.60
C VAL A 103 -17.75 -29.82 -6.06
N GLN A 104 -18.86 -29.83 -6.78
CA GLN A 104 -20.05 -29.03 -6.48
C GLN A 104 -20.59 -29.38 -5.07
N SER A 105 -20.99 -28.37 -4.27
CA SER A 105 -21.62 -28.46 -2.93
C SER A 105 -20.73 -28.50 -1.67
N ASP A 106 -19.42 -28.26 -1.78
CA ASP A 106 -18.55 -28.26 -0.61
C ASP A 106 -18.94 -27.19 0.44
N LYS A 107 -19.27 -27.68 1.63
CA LYS A 107 -19.21 -26.91 2.87
C LYS A 107 -17.77 -26.94 3.33
N SER A 108 -17.20 -25.78 3.60
CA SER A 108 -15.90 -25.73 4.26
C SER A 108 -16.05 -25.40 5.73
N TYR A 109 -15.23 -26.06 6.53
CA TYR A 109 -15.04 -25.74 7.92
C TYR A 109 -13.71 -25.03 8.03
N ASN A 110 -13.74 -23.81 8.56
CA ASN A 110 -12.52 -23.11 8.87
C ASN A 110 -11.77 -23.91 9.95
N LYS A 111 -10.59 -24.44 9.62
CA LYS A 111 -9.73 -25.21 10.55
C LYS A 111 -9.36 -24.42 11.81
N PHE A 112 -9.51 -23.09 11.78
CA PHE A 112 -9.21 -22.20 12.90
C PHE A 112 -10.43 -21.85 13.77
N GLU A 113 -11.63 -22.35 13.44
CA GLU A 113 -12.84 -22.20 14.27
C GLU A 113 -13.37 -23.56 14.69
N THR A 114 -13.27 -23.86 15.98
CA THR A 114 -13.69 -25.13 16.57
C THR A 114 -15.21 -25.30 16.68
N LYS A 115 -16.01 -24.26 16.43
CA LYS A 115 -17.49 -24.25 16.56
C LYS A 115 -18.23 -23.35 15.54
N GLY A 116 -17.64 -23.10 14.37
CA GLY A 116 -18.23 -22.21 13.35
C GLY A 116 -19.28 -22.89 12.47
N LEU A 117 -20.27 -22.13 12.01
CA LEU A 117 -21.15 -22.55 10.91
C LEU A 117 -20.30 -22.81 9.66
N PRO A 118 -20.66 -23.79 8.81
CA PRO A 118 -19.94 -24.06 7.58
C PRO A 118 -20.03 -22.86 6.63
N TYR A 119 -18.92 -22.55 5.95
CA TYR A 119 -18.91 -21.52 4.92
C TYR A 119 -19.44 -22.09 3.61
N LYS A 120 -20.26 -21.31 2.90
CA LYS A 120 -20.60 -21.58 1.51
C LYS A 120 -19.39 -21.26 0.64
N VAL A 121 -18.87 -22.28 -0.04
CA VAL A 121 -17.72 -22.12 -0.94
C VAL A 121 -18.17 -21.58 -2.30
N ILE A 122 -17.50 -20.55 -2.79
CA ILE A 122 -17.74 -19.94 -4.11
C ILE A 122 -16.42 -19.64 -4.85
N SER A 123 -16.49 -19.53 -6.18
CA SER A 123 -15.36 -19.07 -7.02
C SER A 123 -15.06 -17.59 -6.79
N SER A 124 -13.78 -17.22 -6.73
CA SER A 124 -13.38 -15.82 -6.82
C SER A 124 -13.31 -15.27 -8.26
N GLY A 125 -13.50 -16.14 -9.26
CA GLY A 125 -13.39 -15.81 -10.70
C GLY A 125 -11.95 -15.65 -11.17
N ALA A 126 -11.73 -15.86 -12.47
CA ALA A 126 -10.43 -15.71 -13.11
C ALA A 126 -10.06 -14.22 -13.32
N LYS A 127 -8.83 -13.87 -12.96
CA LYS A 127 -8.25 -12.53 -13.07
C LYS A 127 -6.75 -12.62 -13.29
N LYS A 128 -6.17 -11.67 -14.01
CA LYS A 128 -4.70 -11.57 -14.21
C LYS A 128 -4.20 -10.20 -13.77
N TRP A 129 -3.08 -10.18 -13.07
CA TRP A 129 -2.40 -8.98 -12.61
C TRP A 129 -0.98 -8.99 -13.16
N ILE A 130 -0.67 -8.07 -14.08
CA ILE A 130 0.65 -7.99 -14.72
C ILE A 130 1.24 -6.63 -14.39
N ASN A 131 2.41 -6.60 -13.74
CA ASN A 131 3.15 -5.40 -13.41
C ASN A 131 4.45 -5.37 -14.19
N ASN A 132 4.73 -4.26 -14.89
CA ASN A 132 5.92 -4.08 -15.72
C ASN A 132 6.89 -3.01 -15.17
N SER A 133 6.85 -2.73 -13.87
CA SER A 133 7.56 -1.65 -13.15
C SER A 133 6.98 -0.25 -13.30
N GLN A 134 6.25 0.05 -14.38
CA GLN A 134 5.69 1.39 -14.63
C GLN A 134 4.18 1.44 -14.38
N GLU A 135 3.49 0.38 -14.79
CA GLU A 135 2.04 0.23 -14.68
C GLU A 135 1.69 -1.22 -14.35
N SER A 136 0.45 -1.45 -13.92
CA SER A 136 -0.12 -2.78 -13.98
C SER A 136 -1.36 -2.86 -14.84
N ILE A 137 -1.43 -3.98 -15.54
CA ILE A 137 -2.54 -4.41 -16.37
C ILE A 137 -3.37 -5.37 -15.52
N LEU A 138 -4.60 -5.00 -15.24
CA LEU A 138 -5.54 -5.82 -14.48
C LEU A 138 -6.59 -6.35 -15.45
N VAL A 139 -6.56 -7.65 -15.69
CA VAL A 139 -7.46 -8.35 -16.61
C VAL A 139 -8.55 -9.06 -15.81
N ASN A 140 -9.79 -8.91 -16.26
CA ASN A 140 -10.95 -9.64 -15.75
C ASN A 140 -11.52 -10.50 -16.86
N ASP A 141 -11.18 -11.78 -16.83
CA ASP A 141 -11.54 -12.75 -17.85
C ASP A 141 -13.06 -12.95 -17.93
N LYS A 142 -13.72 -12.99 -16.77
CA LYS A 142 -15.18 -13.12 -16.69
C LYS A 142 -15.93 -11.97 -17.35
N LYS A 143 -15.42 -10.75 -17.26
CA LYS A 143 -16.05 -9.55 -17.84
C LYS A 143 -15.50 -9.22 -19.23
N LEU A 144 -14.47 -9.93 -19.70
CA LEU A 144 -13.70 -9.60 -20.91
C LEU A 144 -13.27 -8.12 -20.92
N THR A 145 -12.75 -7.65 -19.78
CA THR A 145 -12.25 -6.27 -19.66
C THR A 145 -10.84 -6.24 -19.11
N PHE A 146 -10.08 -5.20 -19.46
CA PHE A 146 -8.81 -4.89 -18.80
C PHE A 146 -8.72 -3.42 -18.42
N GLU A 147 -7.93 -3.10 -17.39
CA GLU A 147 -7.54 -1.74 -17.05
C GLU A 147 -6.03 -1.64 -16.93
N ILE A 148 -5.49 -0.48 -17.30
CA ILE A 148 -4.07 -0.14 -17.13
C ILE A 148 -3.99 0.95 -16.08
N VAL A 149 -3.28 0.67 -15.00
CA VAL A 149 -3.17 1.54 -13.84
C VAL A 149 -1.69 1.85 -13.57
N PRO A 150 -1.29 3.14 -13.52
CA PRO A 150 0.05 3.52 -13.07
C PRO A 150 0.40 2.91 -11.70
N ILE A 151 1.65 2.46 -11.52
CA ILE A 151 2.05 1.67 -10.34
C ILE A 151 1.92 2.45 -9.02
N ASP A 152 2.11 3.77 -9.07
CA ASP A 152 1.93 4.69 -7.95
C ASP A 152 0.47 4.75 -7.48
N LEU A 153 -0.49 4.57 -8.38
CA LEU A 153 -1.92 4.51 -8.07
C LEU A 153 -2.35 3.12 -7.54
N ILE A 154 -1.61 2.06 -7.85
CA ILE A 154 -1.92 0.71 -7.37
C ILE A 154 -1.67 0.58 -5.87
N GLN A 155 -0.59 1.20 -5.37
CA GLN A 155 -0.33 1.26 -3.93
C GLN A 155 -1.45 2.01 -3.17
N LYS A 156 -2.23 2.85 -3.86
CA LYS A 156 -3.40 3.51 -3.27
C LYS A 156 -4.64 2.63 -3.34
N LYS A 157 -4.94 2.03 -4.50
CA LYS A 157 -6.01 1.02 -4.66
C LYS A 157 -5.84 -0.17 -3.70
N SER A 158 -4.59 -0.50 -3.36
CA SER A 158 -4.30 -1.56 -2.42
C SER A 158 -4.77 -1.29 -1.00
N HIS A 159 -4.92 -0.04 -0.59
CA HIS A 159 -5.45 0.27 0.73
C HIS A 159 -6.94 -0.06 0.85
N ASP A 160 -7.70 0.00 -0.24
CA ASP A 160 -9.14 -0.25 -0.24
C ASP A 160 -9.48 -1.74 -0.42
N ASN A 161 -8.64 -2.49 -1.16
CA ASN A 161 -8.88 -3.89 -1.47
C ASN A 161 -7.63 -4.78 -1.38
N ILE A 162 -6.84 -4.61 -0.31
CA ILE A 162 -5.62 -5.39 -0.02
C ILE A 162 -5.83 -6.92 -0.06
N MET A 163 -7.07 -7.39 0.14
CA MET A 163 -7.43 -8.81 0.12
C MET A 163 -7.43 -9.44 -1.27
N GLU A 164 -7.57 -8.62 -2.32
CA GLU A 164 -7.56 -9.09 -3.72
C GLU A 164 -6.20 -8.92 -4.38
N ILE A 165 -5.25 -8.29 -3.70
CA ILE A 165 -3.93 -8.03 -4.27
C ILE A 165 -2.98 -9.17 -3.96
N PRO A 166 -2.22 -9.64 -4.97
CA PRO A 166 -1.18 -10.64 -4.76
C PRO A 166 -0.21 -10.20 -3.66
N PRO A 167 0.14 -11.07 -2.71
CA PRO A 167 1.08 -10.76 -1.63
C PRO A 167 2.54 -10.82 -2.14
N SER A 168 2.81 -10.18 -3.28
CA SER A 168 4.09 -10.20 -3.99
C SER A 168 5.23 -9.59 -3.18
N PHE A 169 4.91 -8.65 -2.30
CA PHE A 169 5.88 -7.92 -1.51
C PHE A 169 6.71 -8.80 -0.56
N PHE A 170 6.23 -10.00 -0.21
CA PHE A 170 7.01 -10.94 0.62
C PHE A 170 8.17 -11.60 -0.12
N PHE A 171 8.19 -11.55 -1.46
CA PHE A 171 9.27 -12.13 -2.25
C PHE A 171 10.46 -11.16 -2.42
N GLU A 172 10.25 -9.86 -2.21
CA GLU A 172 11.26 -8.81 -2.39
C GLU A 172 11.47 -7.93 -1.15
N MET A 173 11.05 -8.41 0.02
CA MET A 173 11.13 -7.62 1.25
C MET A 173 12.59 -7.42 1.68
N THR A 174 13.01 -6.16 1.83
CA THR A 174 14.28 -5.82 2.48
C THR A 174 14.09 -5.65 3.98
N VAL A 175 15.13 -5.87 4.78
CA VAL A 175 15.08 -5.70 6.25
C VAL A 175 14.67 -4.27 6.60
N VAL A 176 15.26 -3.29 5.93
CA VAL A 176 14.96 -1.86 6.13
C VAL A 176 13.48 -1.60 5.87
N ARG A 177 12.97 -1.99 4.69
CA ARG A 177 11.57 -1.78 4.33
C ARG A 177 10.61 -2.53 5.24
N ALA A 178 10.96 -3.74 5.67
CA ALA A 178 10.14 -4.51 6.60
C ALA A 178 9.99 -3.77 7.93
N LYS A 179 11.09 -3.26 8.48
CA LYS A 179 11.13 -2.49 9.73
C LYS A 179 10.51 -1.10 9.62
N GLU A 180 10.43 -0.52 8.43
CA GLU A 180 9.72 0.74 8.21
C GLU A 180 8.20 0.56 8.16
N LEU A 181 7.75 -0.61 7.70
CA LEU A 181 6.34 -0.87 7.46
C LEU A 181 5.65 -1.65 8.58
N PHE A 182 6.38 -2.47 9.33
CA PHE A 182 5.80 -3.43 10.26
C PHE A 182 6.51 -3.47 11.61
N GLU A 183 5.72 -3.65 12.67
CA GLU A 183 6.15 -4.29 13.90
C GLU A 183 6.23 -5.81 13.63
N ILE A 184 7.43 -6.38 13.70
CA ILE A 184 7.67 -7.80 13.39
C ILE A 184 7.96 -8.59 14.66
N LYS A 185 7.35 -9.77 14.77
CA LYS A 185 7.62 -10.75 15.83
C LYS A 185 7.99 -12.09 15.23
N LEU A 186 9.10 -12.67 15.71
CA LEU A 186 9.45 -14.05 15.45
C LEU A 186 8.65 -14.94 16.41
N ILE A 187 7.82 -15.82 15.87
CA ILE A 187 7.02 -16.78 16.66
C ILE A 187 7.75 -18.11 16.76
N GLU A 188 8.36 -18.56 15.65
CA GLU A 188 9.08 -19.83 15.61
C GLU A 188 10.23 -19.74 14.60
N ASN A 189 11.38 -20.31 14.95
CA ASN A 189 12.48 -20.59 14.03
C ASN A 189 12.92 -22.04 14.23
N SER A 190 12.36 -22.95 13.43
CA SER A 190 12.69 -24.37 13.47
C SER A 190 13.28 -24.84 12.15
N LYS A 191 13.83 -26.05 12.13
CA LYS A 191 14.44 -26.64 10.92
C LYS A 191 13.43 -26.81 9.77
N ASN A 192 12.13 -26.82 10.07
CA ASN A 192 11.06 -27.06 9.11
C ASN A 192 10.53 -25.76 8.50
N HIS A 193 10.38 -24.73 9.33
CA HIS A 193 9.80 -23.46 8.95
C HIS A 193 10.18 -22.33 9.91
N ILE A 194 9.99 -21.11 9.43
CA ILE A 194 10.10 -19.89 10.22
C ILE A 194 8.74 -19.21 10.20
N ILE A 195 8.21 -18.85 11.37
CA ILE A 195 6.93 -18.15 11.50
C ILE A 195 7.16 -16.73 11.96
N LEU A 196 6.77 -15.77 11.13
CA LEU A 196 6.76 -14.35 11.45
C LEU A 196 5.33 -13.86 11.57
N VAL A 197 5.09 -12.97 12.53
CA VAL A 197 3.87 -12.16 12.61
C VAL A 197 4.26 -10.71 12.38
N LEU A 198 3.67 -10.10 11.36
CA LEU A 198 3.87 -8.73 10.96
C LEU A 198 2.57 -7.96 11.23
N LYS A 199 2.70 -6.89 11.99
CA LYS A 199 1.63 -5.93 12.22
C LYS A 199 2.04 -4.63 11.53
N PRO A 200 1.35 -4.18 10.47
CA PRO A 200 1.67 -2.90 9.86
C PRO A 200 1.61 -1.81 10.92
N PHE A 201 2.59 -0.91 10.93
CA PHE A 201 2.45 0.28 11.75
C PHE A 201 1.17 0.98 11.32
N ASP A 202 0.23 1.13 12.25
CA ASP A 202 -1.04 1.76 11.91
C ASP A 202 -0.76 3.23 11.64
N ILE A 203 -0.58 3.55 10.37
CA ILE A 203 -0.27 4.90 9.94
C ILE A 203 -1.42 5.81 10.43
N ASN A 204 -2.65 5.33 10.61
CA ASN A 204 -3.84 6.16 10.87
C ASN A 204 -4.65 5.83 12.15
N GLY A 205 -4.20 4.90 13.00
CA GLY A 205 -4.75 4.57 14.34
C GLY A 205 -6.20 4.04 14.42
N ARG A 206 -6.97 4.07 13.32
CA ARG A 206 -8.43 3.80 13.30
C ARG A 206 -8.89 2.95 12.11
N ASN A 207 -7.95 2.38 11.36
CA ASN A 207 -8.25 1.79 10.06
C ASN A 207 -9.01 0.45 10.18
N ILE A 208 -10.18 0.32 9.57
CA ILE A 208 -10.88 -0.98 9.42
C ILE A 208 -10.04 -2.00 8.62
N ASN A 209 -9.07 -1.51 7.84
CA ASN A 209 -8.06 -2.31 7.15
C ASN A 209 -6.87 -2.70 8.04
N SER A 210 -6.88 -2.37 9.33
CA SER A 210 -5.86 -2.88 10.25
C SER A 210 -5.83 -4.40 10.16
N CYS A 211 -4.67 -4.93 9.80
CA CYS A 211 -4.50 -6.35 9.55
C CYS A 211 -3.34 -6.92 10.36
N LEU A 212 -3.41 -8.22 10.61
CA LEU A 212 -2.31 -9.01 11.13
C LEU A 212 -1.90 -10.00 10.06
N ILE A 213 -0.62 -10.04 9.76
CA ILE A 213 -0.07 -10.90 8.73
C ILE A 213 0.79 -11.96 9.41
N LYS A 214 0.44 -13.23 9.23
CA LYS A 214 1.30 -14.35 9.58
C LYS A 214 1.95 -14.86 8.30
N VAL A 215 3.27 -14.95 8.30
CA VAL A 215 4.06 -15.47 7.18
C VAL A 215 4.81 -16.70 7.66
N VAL A 216 4.64 -17.81 6.94
CA VAL A 216 5.40 -19.04 7.16
C VAL A 216 6.42 -19.16 6.03
N LEU A 217 7.70 -19.10 6.36
CA LEU A 217 8.79 -19.23 5.41
C LEU A 217 9.34 -20.66 5.41
N ASN A 218 9.80 -21.12 4.25
CA ASN A 218 10.65 -22.30 4.16
C ASN A 218 12.02 -22.00 4.80
N HIS A 219 12.44 -22.78 5.79
CA HIS A 219 13.70 -22.52 6.51
C HIS A 219 14.96 -22.56 5.60
N LYS A 220 14.95 -23.35 4.52
CA LYS A 220 16.11 -23.47 3.60
C LYS A 220 16.17 -22.36 2.56
N THR A 221 15.02 -22.04 1.95
CA THR A 221 14.96 -21.07 0.84
C THR A 221 14.55 -19.67 1.29
N TYR A 222 13.99 -19.52 2.48
CA TYR A 222 13.38 -18.29 2.99
C TYR A 222 12.25 -17.74 2.11
N LEU A 223 11.70 -18.56 1.23
CA LEU A 223 10.53 -18.18 0.43
C LEU A 223 9.24 -18.46 1.21
N PRO A 224 8.20 -17.62 1.03
CA PRO A 224 6.88 -17.87 1.60
C PRO A 224 6.32 -19.23 1.18
N LYS A 225 5.90 -20.01 2.17
CA LYS A 225 5.06 -21.21 2.00
C LYS A 225 3.60 -20.87 2.22
N GLU A 226 3.32 -20.07 3.24
CA GLU A 226 1.96 -19.68 3.61
C GLU A 226 1.94 -18.22 4.03
N VAL A 227 0.86 -17.53 3.66
CA VAL A 227 0.59 -16.16 4.11
C VAL A 227 -0.86 -16.09 4.55
N GLN A 228 -1.08 -15.71 5.80
CA GLN A 228 -2.40 -15.44 6.35
C GLN A 228 -2.51 -13.94 6.66
N ILE A 229 -3.53 -13.28 6.12
CA ILE A 229 -3.83 -11.88 6.37
C ILE A 229 -5.19 -11.82 7.05
N SER A 230 -5.22 -11.42 8.32
CA SER A 230 -6.45 -11.32 9.12
C SER A 230 -6.86 -9.86 9.24
N PHE A 231 -8.14 -9.56 9.03
CA PHE A 231 -8.76 -8.25 9.21
C PHE A 231 -9.77 -8.32 10.36
N PRO A 232 -9.33 -8.17 11.63
CA PRO A 232 -10.18 -8.46 12.79
C PRO A 232 -11.48 -7.65 12.79
N ARG A 233 -11.42 -6.37 12.39
CA ARG A 233 -12.58 -5.47 12.35
C ARG A 233 -13.57 -5.78 11.21
N ARG A 234 -13.10 -6.41 10.13
CA ARG A 234 -13.95 -6.83 9.00
C ARG A 234 -14.49 -8.26 9.17
N LEU A 235 -14.03 -8.98 10.20
CA LEU A 235 -14.30 -10.40 10.40
C LEU A 235 -13.97 -11.22 9.12
N GLN A 236 -12.90 -10.81 8.44
CA GLN A 236 -12.42 -11.41 7.20
C GLN A 236 -10.97 -11.85 7.36
N PHE A 237 -10.58 -12.89 6.64
CA PHE A 237 -9.20 -13.28 6.54
C PHE A 237 -8.93 -13.95 5.20
N VAL A 238 -7.70 -13.80 4.72
CA VAL A 238 -7.22 -14.39 3.47
C VAL A 238 -6.07 -15.32 3.79
N TYR A 239 -6.08 -16.49 3.19
CA TYR A 239 -5.04 -17.50 3.30
C TYR A 239 -4.48 -17.79 1.92
N TYR A 240 -3.16 -17.77 1.80
CA TYR A 240 -2.41 -18.19 0.63
C TYR A 240 -1.51 -19.36 0.99
N THR A 241 -1.47 -20.36 0.12
CA THR A 241 -0.45 -21.42 0.13
C THR A 241 0.29 -21.38 -1.19
N PHE A 242 1.61 -21.39 -1.14
CA PHE A 242 2.48 -21.39 -2.31
C PHE A 242 3.08 -22.78 -2.52
N GLU A 243 2.97 -23.27 -3.73
CA GLU A 243 3.34 -24.63 -4.14
C GLU A 243 4.28 -24.54 -5.35
N GLU A 244 5.06 -25.59 -5.59
CA GLU A 244 5.91 -25.72 -6.78
C GLU A 244 6.81 -24.49 -7.04
N VAL A 245 7.33 -23.89 -5.96
CA VAL A 245 8.10 -22.65 -6.05
C VAL A 245 9.48 -22.92 -6.63
N GLU A 246 9.73 -22.38 -7.81
CA GLU A 246 10.99 -22.45 -8.53
C GLU A 246 11.70 -21.10 -8.51
N THR A 247 13.03 -21.13 -8.41
CA THR A 247 13.86 -19.93 -8.43
C THR A 247 14.87 -19.98 -9.55
N GLN A 248 15.11 -18.84 -10.16
CA GLN A 248 16.15 -18.64 -11.15
C GLN A 248 17.22 -17.71 -10.60
N LYS A 249 18.50 -18.12 -10.68
CA LYS A 249 19.65 -17.36 -10.18
C LYS A 249 20.48 -16.71 -11.28
N THR A 250 20.41 -17.25 -12.50
CA THR A 250 21.11 -16.75 -13.68
C THR A 250 20.19 -15.88 -14.53
N ASN A 251 20.77 -15.04 -15.38
CA ASN A 251 19.98 -14.29 -16.35
C ASN A 251 19.60 -15.24 -17.49
N VAL A 252 18.34 -15.64 -17.53
CA VAL A 252 17.74 -16.35 -18.67
C VAL A 252 16.68 -15.43 -19.25
N ASP A 253 16.46 -15.53 -20.56
CA ASP A 253 15.34 -14.82 -21.17
C ASP A 253 14.02 -15.21 -20.48
N ARG A 254 13.27 -14.20 -20.05
CA ARG A 254 12.02 -14.37 -19.30
C ARG A 254 10.98 -15.17 -20.09
N ASN A 255 10.85 -14.93 -21.40
CA ASN A 255 9.85 -15.64 -22.20
C ASN A 255 10.24 -17.10 -22.38
N LEU A 256 11.54 -17.38 -22.52
CA LEU A 256 12.05 -18.74 -22.54
C LEU A 256 11.76 -19.47 -21.23
N TRP A 257 12.00 -18.82 -20.08
CA TRP A 257 11.73 -19.45 -18.79
C TRP A 257 10.24 -19.65 -18.56
N LEU A 258 9.40 -18.70 -18.95
CA LEU A 258 7.94 -18.76 -18.82
C LEU A 258 7.23 -19.59 -19.89
N LYS A 259 7.97 -20.19 -20.83
CA LYS A 259 7.40 -20.99 -21.91
C LYS A 259 6.58 -22.16 -21.35
N GLY A 260 5.29 -22.20 -21.68
CA GLY A 260 4.34 -23.22 -21.22
C GLY A 260 3.98 -23.14 -19.73
N PHE A 261 4.44 -22.12 -19.01
CA PHE A 261 4.13 -21.98 -17.58
C PHE A 261 2.73 -21.41 -17.38
N PHE A 262 2.40 -20.28 -18.02
CA PHE A 262 1.04 -19.74 -18.04
C PHE A 262 0.22 -20.33 -19.19
N ASP A 263 -1.11 -20.29 -19.06
CA ASP A 263 -2.03 -20.98 -19.97
C ASP A 263 -2.13 -20.31 -21.36
N ASP A 264 -1.82 -19.01 -21.45
CA ASP A 264 -1.71 -18.30 -22.72
C ASP A 264 -0.32 -18.57 -23.32
N ASN A 265 -0.23 -18.96 -24.59
CA ASN A 265 1.00 -19.25 -25.34
C ASN A 265 2.23 -18.38 -24.94
N CYS A 266 2.95 -18.83 -23.90
CA CYS A 266 4.35 -18.51 -23.54
C CYS A 266 4.76 -17.05 -23.32
N SER A 267 3.84 -16.10 -23.19
CA SER A 267 4.16 -14.66 -23.07
C SER A 267 3.97 -14.15 -21.64
N PHE A 268 4.87 -13.27 -21.16
CA PHE A 268 4.65 -12.51 -19.92
C PHE A 268 3.37 -11.66 -19.99
N TYR A 269 3.04 -11.12 -21.17
CA TYR A 269 1.82 -10.35 -21.41
C TYR A 269 0.71 -11.24 -21.99
N PRO A 270 -0.51 -11.24 -21.42
CA PRO A 270 -1.62 -11.94 -22.03
C PRO A 270 -2.01 -11.30 -23.36
N ASP A 271 -2.60 -12.06 -24.26
CA ASP A 271 -3.26 -11.50 -25.44
C ASP A 271 -4.50 -10.70 -25.01
N LEU A 272 -4.50 -9.40 -25.30
CA LEU A 272 -5.57 -8.48 -24.93
C LEU A 272 -6.59 -8.26 -26.05
N ALA A 273 -6.43 -8.88 -27.23
CA ALA A 273 -7.26 -8.61 -28.41
C ALA A 273 -8.77 -8.82 -28.16
N GLN A 274 -9.14 -9.79 -27.32
CA GLN A 274 -10.53 -10.10 -26.98
C GLN A 274 -11.11 -9.24 -25.83
N TYR A 275 -10.30 -8.38 -25.19
CA TYR A 275 -10.71 -7.66 -23.99
C TYR A 275 -11.03 -6.20 -24.31
N LYS A 276 -12.12 -5.70 -23.74
CA LYS A 276 -12.46 -4.28 -23.79
C LYS A 276 -11.67 -3.51 -22.73
N GLN A 277 -10.87 -2.53 -23.15
CA GLN A 277 -10.23 -1.63 -22.20
C GLN A 277 -11.31 -0.83 -21.45
N LYS A 278 -11.32 -0.91 -20.11
CA LYS A 278 -12.09 0.03 -19.29
C LYS A 278 -11.55 1.43 -19.54
N GLU A 279 -12.46 2.40 -19.59
CA GLU A 279 -12.11 3.79 -19.86
C GLU A 279 -10.95 4.22 -18.95
N ARG A 280 -9.83 4.59 -19.59
CA ARG A 280 -8.64 5.03 -18.88
C ARG A 280 -9.02 6.34 -18.22
N VAL A 281 -9.02 6.38 -16.89
CA VAL A 281 -9.07 7.64 -16.15
C VAL A 281 -7.73 8.34 -16.43
N ARG A 282 -7.63 9.03 -17.57
CA ARG A 282 -6.43 9.74 -17.98
C ARG A 282 -6.26 10.90 -17.00
N GLN A 283 -5.18 10.88 -16.24
CA GLN A 283 -4.75 12.05 -15.48
C GLN A 283 -4.52 13.18 -16.49
N PRO A 284 -5.31 14.27 -16.43
CA PRO A 284 -5.13 15.37 -17.36
C PRO A 284 -3.73 15.98 -17.20
N ILE A 285 -3.13 16.43 -18.30
CA ILE A 285 -1.79 17.03 -18.29
C ILE A 285 -1.78 18.21 -17.31
N GLY A 286 -0.80 18.25 -16.41
CA GLY A 286 -0.67 19.30 -15.38
C GLY A 286 -1.64 19.18 -14.19
N MET A 287 -2.42 18.11 -14.11
CA MET A 287 -3.25 17.80 -12.94
C MET A 287 -2.65 16.64 -12.15
N LYS A 288 -2.83 16.66 -10.83
CA LYS A 288 -2.51 15.58 -9.89
C LYS A 288 -3.79 15.10 -9.23
N LEU A 289 -3.80 13.82 -8.85
CA LEU A 289 -4.90 13.22 -8.10
C LEU A 289 -4.89 13.75 -6.67
N VAL A 290 -6.02 14.26 -6.18
CA VAL A 290 -6.16 14.73 -4.79
C VAL A 290 -6.21 13.51 -3.85
N PRO A 291 -5.29 13.38 -2.87
CA PRO A 291 -5.30 12.27 -1.92
C PRO A 291 -6.51 12.36 -0.97
N SER A 292 -6.93 11.22 -0.43
CA SER A 292 -7.94 11.19 0.64
C SER A 292 -7.26 11.52 1.97
N ILE A 293 -7.78 12.52 2.67
CA ILE A 293 -7.26 12.99 3.96
C ILE A 293 -8.32 12.99 5.06
N THR A 294 -9.55 12.58 4.76
CA THR A 294 -10.63 12.46 5.75
C THR A 294 -10.26 11.46 6.85
N GLY A 295 -10.56 11.80 8.11
CA GLY A 295 -10.22 11.01 9.30
C GLY A 295 -8.79 11.20 9.82
N LEU A 296 -7.94 11.94 9.09
CA LEU A 296 -6.59 12.30 9.55
C LEU A 296 -6.61 13.53 10.46
N HIS A 297 -5.59 13.68 11.30
CA HIS A 297 -5.36 14.95 12.01
C HIS A 297 -4.85 16.04 11.05
N ALA A 298 -5.21 17.30 11.28
CA ALA A 298 -4.90 18.46 10.43
C ALA A 298 -3.42 18.52 10.00
N SER A 299 -2.49 18.41 10.94
CA SER A 299 -1.04 18.45 10.66
C SER A 299 -0.59 17.37 9.67
N LYS A 300 -1.18 16.18 9.76
CA LYS A 300 -0.85 15.05 8.87
C LYS A 300 -1.49 15.20 7.49
N ALA A 301 -2.73 15.66 7.45
CA ALA A 301 -3.42 15.99 6.21
C ALA A 301 -2.63 17.04 5.40
N GLU A 302 -2.10 18.07 6.09
CA GLU A 302 -1.22 19.07 5.47
C GLU A 302 0.04 18.46 4.86
N PHE A 303 0.72 17.60 5.62
CA PHE A 303 1.94 16.93 5.16
C PHE A 303 1.69 16.11 3.88
N ILE A 304 0.62 15.30 3.87
CA ILE A 304 0.27 14.47 2.70
C ILE A 304 -0.04 15.35 1.49
N LEU A 305 -0.87 16.39 1.66
CA LEU A 305 -1.24 17.28 0.57
C LEU A 305 -0.03 18.02 -0.02
N LYS A 306 0.86 18.54 0.82
CA LYS A 306 2.11 19.18 0.36
C LYS A 306 3.00 18.22 -0.41
N ARG A 307 3.18 16.98 0.08
CA ARG A 307 3.97 15.95 -0.61
C ARG A 307 3.35 15.55 -1.95
N SER A 308 2.02 15.58 -2.05
CA SER A 308 1.28 15.36 -3.30
C SER A 308 1.27 16.57 -4.24
N GLY A 309 1.96 17.66 -3.91
CA GLY A 309 2.07 18.86 -4.76
C GLY A 309 0.90 19.83 -4.62
N PHE A 310 0.13 19.77 -3.54
CA PHE A 310 -0.99 20.69 -3.26
C PHE A 310 -0.67 21.67 -2.13
N LYS A 311 -1.32 22.83 -2.16
CA LYS A 311 -1.39 23.77 -1.04
C LYS A 311 -2.59 23.41 -0.16
N THR A 312 -2.56 23.81 1.10
CA THR A 312 -3.64 23.53 2.06
C THR A 312 -4.28 24.79 2.60
N ARG A 313 -5.59 24.75 2.84
CA ARG A 313 -6.33 25.78 3.56
C ARG A 313 -7.27 25.14 4.56
N PHE A 314 -7.00 25.31 5.85
CA PHE A 314 -7.86 24.78 6.91
C PHE A 314 -9.10 25.64 7.12
N VAL A 315 -10.25 24.98 7.25
CA VAL A 315 -11.55 25.60 7.50
C VAL A 315 -12.19 24.88 8.69
N ALA A 316 -12.80 25.63 9.60
CA ALA A 316 -13.54 25.05 10.71
C ALA A 316 -14.79 24.31 10.17
N GLY A 317 -14.90 23.03 10.50
CA GLY A 317 -16.06 22.19 10.26
C GLY A 317 -16.95 22.07 11.51
N PRO A 318 -17.87 21.08 11.54
CA PRO A 318 -18.75 20.84 12.67
C PRO A 318 -17.98 20.61 13.98
N TYR A 319 -18.67 20.77 15.11
CA TYR A 319 -18.07 20.57 16.42
C TYR A 319 -17.77 19.09 16.68
N ALA A 320 -16.63 18.81 17.31
CA ALA A 320 -16.32 17.46 17.77
C ALA A 320 -17.27 17.04 18.91
N GLU A 321 -17.90 15.86 18.79
CA GLU A 321 -18.75 15.27 19.83
C GLU A 321 -17.95 14.77 21.04
N VAL A 322 -16.65 14.51 20.85
CA VAL A 322 -15.71 14.00 21.86
C VAL A 322 -14.41 14.81 21.76
N GLY A 323 -13.87 15.25 22.89
CA GLY A 323 -12.67 16.11 22.96
C GLY A 323 -11.41 15.55 22.27
N GLU A 324 -11.39 14.26 21.95
CA GLU A 324 -10.28 13.58 21.27
C GLU A 324 -10.29 13.70 19.73
N LYS A 325 -11.35 14.24 19.13
CA LYS A 325 -11.46 14.38 17.66
C LYS A 325 -11.23 15.81 17.14
N ILE A 326 -10.80 16.73 18.01
CA ILE A 326 -10.51 18.11 17.61
C ILE A 326 -9.40 18.09 16.54
N PHE A 327 -9.56 18.89 15.49
CA PHE A 327 -8.66 18.96 14.34
C PHE A 327 -8.60 17.70 13.45
N GLU A 328 -9.47 16.73 13.66
CA GLU A 328 -9.67 15.65 12.70
C GLU A 328 -10.37 16.18 11.45
N VAL A 329 -9.86 15.80 10.28
CA VAL A 329 -10.44 16.17 8.99
C VAL A 329 -11.78 15.44 8.81
N CYS A 330 -12.84 16.21 8.66
CA CYS A 330 -14.19 15.72 8.39
C CYS A 330 -14.61 15.88 6.92
N GLY A 331 -13.83 16.61 6.12
CA GLY A 331 -14.06 16.76 4.69
C GLY A 331 -12.92 17.48 3.97
N GLN A 332 -12.95 17.45 2.64
CA GLN A 332 -11.99 18.13 1.78
C GLN A 332 -12.64 18.63 0.48
N ASP A 333 -12.10 19.69 -0.10
CA ASP A 333 -12.50 20.24 -1.39
C ASP A 333 -11.24 20.71 -2.16
N PRO A 334 -10.92 20.16 -3.36
CA PRO A 334 -11.66 19.14 -4.09
C PRO A 334 -11.80 17.80 -3.38
N ALA A 335 -12.84 17.04 -3.73
CA ALA A 335 -13.09 15.74 -3.17
C ALA A 335 -11.92 14.78 -3.41
N ALA A 336 -11.75 13.81 -2.52
CA ALA A 336 -10.75 12.78 -2.69
C ALA A 336 -10.89 12.09 -4.06
N GLU A 337 -9.76 11.70 -4.66
CA GLU A 337 -9.72 10.96 -5.92
C GLU A 337 -10.22 11.73 -7.15
N THR A 338 -10.41 13.05 -7.01
CA THR A 338 -10.58 13.95 -8.13
C THR A 338 -9.22 14.46 -8.63
N PHE A 339 -9.14 14.91 -9.88
CA PHE A 339 -7.95 15.59 -10.38
C PHE A 339 -8.02 17.09 -10.11
N ALA A 340 -6.92 17.64 -9.64
CA ALA A 340 -6.75 19.08 -9.46
C ALA A 340 -5.39 19.52 -9.99
N LYS A 341 -5.26 20.78 -10.41
CA LYS A 341 -3.99 21.31 -10.93
C LYS A 341 -2.89 21.18 -9.88
N GLU A 342 -1.67 20.83 -10.29
CA GLU A 342 -0.52 20.88 -9.39
C GLU A 342 -0.34 22.29 -8.82
N GLY A 343 0.00 22.40 -7.54
CA GLY A 343 0.11 23.66 -6.81
C GLY A 343 -1.23 24.30 -6.41
N SER A 344 -2.37 23.71 -6.79
CA SER A 344 -3.69 24.18 -6.37
C SER A 344 -3.93 23.95 -4.87
N THR A 345 -4.90 24.69 -4.30
CA THR A 345 -5.22 24.64 -2.87
C THR A 345 -6.37 23.67 -2.60
N VAL A 346 -6.14 22.73 -1.69
CA VAL A 346 -7.18 21.87 -1.12
C VAL A 346 -7.65 22.48 0.19
N LYS A 347 -8.96 22.78 0.25
CA LYS A 347 -9.63 23.18 1.50
C LYS A 347 -9.83 21.94 2.35
N VAL A 348 -9.46 22.04 3.63
CA VAL A 348 -9.50 20.95 4.59
C VAL A 348 -10.44 21.34 5.72
N PHE A 349 -11.56 20.66 5.83
CA PHE A 349 -12.56 20.92 6.88
C PHE A 349 -12.20 20.08 8.11
N VAL A 350 -11.96 20.73 9.25
CA VAL A 350 -11.54 20.06 10.49
C VAL A 350 -12.55 20.25 11.60
N LEU A 351 -12.76 19.22 12.41
CA LEU A 351 -13.66 19.29 13.56
C LEU A 351 -13.19 20.36 14.55
N SER A 352 -14.09 21.27 14.89
CA SER A 352 -13.79 22.43 15.72
C SER A 352 -14.12 22.19 17.19
N ARG A 353 -13.48 22.96 18.10
CA ARG A 353 -13.84 22.96 19.52
C ARG A 353 -15.24 23.55 19.69
N ARG A 354 -16.08 22.91 20.51
CA ARG A 354 -17.34 23.50 20.97
C ARG A 354 -17.00 24.85 21.62
N LYS A 355 -17.67 25.92 21.19
CA LYS A 355 -17.59 27.22 21.88
C LYS A 355 -18.18 26.96 23.26
N SER A 356 -17.39 27.05 24.34
CA SER A 356 -17.95 27.01 25.69
C SER A 356 -19.02 28.09 25.75
N ALA A 357 -20.25 27.70 26.08
CA ALA A 357 -21.29 28.65 26.39
C ALA A 357 -20.76 29.51 27.54
N SER A 358 -20.42 30.76 27.24
CA SER A 358 -20.18 31.78 28.25
C SER A 358 -21.38 31.78 29.20
N ASN A 359 -21.10 31.60 30.50
CA ASN A 359 -22.07 31.62 31.58
C ASN A 359 -23.02 32.83 31.44
N LYS A 360 -24.24 32.58 30.95
CA LYS A 360 -25.41 33.42 31.22
C LYS A 360 -26.07 32.87 32.47
N THR A 361 -25.49 33.18 33.62
CA THR A 361 -26.12 32.97 34.93
C THR A 361 -25.71 34.10 35.85
N LYS A 362 -26.37 35.24 35.68
CA LYS A 362 -26.68 36.22 36.73
C LYS A 362 -27.96 36.91 36.30
N ASP A 363 -29.04 36.53 36.98
CA ASP A 363 -30.20 37.34 37.36
C ASP A 363 -31.44 36.43 37.47
N LEU A 364 -31.47 35.66 38.55
CA LEU A 364 -32.71 35.28 39.21
C LEU A 364 -32.65 35.89 40.60
N HIS A 365 -33.40 36.97 40.77
CA HIS A 365 -33.69 37.58 42.07
C HIS A 365 -34.33 36.52 42.98
N SER A 366 -33.71 36.31 44.14
CA SER A 366 -34.32 35.62 45.28
C SER A 366 -35.55 36.39 45.79
N PRO A 367 -36.58 35.68 46.30
CA PRO A 367 -37.72 36.29 46.96
C PRO A 367 -37.33 36.76 48.36
N SER A 368 -37.71 38.00 48.68
CA SER A 368 -37.67 38.54 50.04
C SER A 368 -38.89 38.04 50.82
N PHE A 369 -38.65 37.56 52.04
CA PHE A 369 -39.69 37.37 53.04
C PHE A 369 -39.22 37.95 54.40
N ILE A 370 -40.14 38.72 54.98
CA ILE A 370 -40.38 39.01 56.42
C ILE A 370 -39.56 40.14 57.08
N ARG A 371 -40.25 41.26 57.31
CA ARG A 371 -40.78 41.59 58.65
C ARG A 371 -42.20 42.12 58.57
#